data_AF-A0A354B2X0-F1
#
_entry.id   AF-A0A354B2X0-F1
#
_cell.length_a   1.000
_cell.length_b   1.000
_cell.length_c   1.000
_cell.angle_alpha   90.00
_cell.angle_beta   90.00
_cell.angle_gamma   90.00
#
_symmetry.space_group_name_H-M   'P 1'
#
loop_
_entity.id
_entity.type
_entity.pdbx_description
1 polymer ?
#
loop_
_entity_poly.entity_id
_entity_poly.type
_entity_poly.pdbx_seq_one_letter_code
_entity_poly.pdbx_strand_id
1 'polypeptide(L)' 'MALDQLKAFLARMQDDLALRQSVLAAATADDVAKIGANSGYSFSGDELLRLSGQKVGRVTVTKQDIPGEYN' A
#
# COMPACT_ATOMS: atom_id res chain seq x y z
N MET A 1 -7.23 -7.52 -12.98
CA MET A 1 -6.48 -8.61 -12.35
C MET A 1 -5.57 -8.10 -11.24
N ALA A 2 -4.60 -7.21 -11.49
CA ALA A 2 -3.75 -6.69 -10.41
C ALA A 2 -4.34 -5.46 -9.66
N LEU A 3 -5.08 -4.58 -10.35
CA LEU A 3 -5.80 -3.45 -9.73
C LEU A 3 -6.94 -3.90 -8.78
N ASP A 4 -7.54 -5.07 -9.03
CA ASP A 4 -8.56 -5.66 -8.17
C ASP A 4 -7.96 -6.21 -6.88
N GLN A 5 -6.84 -6.95 -7.00
CA GLN A 5 -6.03 -7.41 -5.88
C GLN A 5 -5.53 -6.24 -5.02
N LEU A 6 -5.11 -5.14 -5.65
CA LEU A 6 -4.70 -3.93 -4.95
C LEU A 6 -5.85 -3.28 -4.18
N LYS A 7 -7.06 -3.20 -4.76
CA LYS A 7 -8.24 -2.70 -4.04
C LYS A 7 -8.63 -3.61 -2.87
N ALA A 8 -8.61 -4.93 -3.07
CA ALA A 8 -8.89 -5.91 -2.03
C ALA A 8 -7.87 -5.83 -0.88
N PHE A 9 -6.58 -5.66 -1.20
CA PHE A 9 -5.52 -5.41 -0.24
C PHE A 9 -5.77 -4.13 0.58
N LEU A 10 -6.07 -3.01 -0.08
CA LEU A 10 -6.35 -1.73 0.60
C LEU A 10 -7.63 -1.80 1.46
N ALA A 11 -8.60 -2.62 1.09
CA ALA A 11 -9.77 -2.90 1.91
C ALA A 11 -9.39 -3.74 3.14
N ARG A 12 -8.59 -4.80 2.98
CA ARG A 12 -8.12 -5.65 4.08
C ARG A 12 -7.28 -4.86 5.08
N MET A 13 -6.41 -3.98 4.60
CA MET A 13 -5.58 -3.09 5.44
C MET A 13 -6.41 -2.15 6.33
N GLN A 14 -7.66 -1.85 6.00
CA GLN A 14 -8.53 -1.04 6.86
C GLN A 14 -9.00 -1.81 8.11
N ASP A 15 -9.15 -3.12 7.99
CA ASP A 15 -9.60 -4.02 9.05
C ASP A 15 -8.43 -4.63 9.84
N ASP A 16 -7.27 -4.75 9.20
CA ASP A 16 -6.07 -5.39 9.76
C ASP A 16 -5.03 -4.34 10.20
N LEU A 17 -5.01 -4.06 11.51
CA LEU A 17 -4.08 -3.11 12.13
C LEU A 17 -2.61 -3.51 11.99
N ALA A 18 -2.30 -4.81 12.01
CA ALA A 18 -0.93 -5.29 11.85
C ALA A 18 -0.45 -5.07 10.42
N LEU A 19 -1.30 -5.41 9.44
CA LEU A 19 -1.03 -5.15 8.04
C LEU A 19 -0.83 -3.65 7.77
N ARG A 20 -1.67 -2.80 8.36
CA ARG A 20 -1.54 -1.35 8.26
C ARG A 20 -0.21 -0.85 8.82
N GLN A 21 0.22 -1.34 9.98
CA GLN A 21 1.52 -0.96 10.55
C GLN A 21 2.69 -1.40 9.66
N SER A 22 2.64 -2.60 9.09
CA SER A 22 3.66 -3.04 8.12
C SER A 22 3.70 -2.12 6.89
N VAL A 23 2.54 -1.76 6.33
CA VAL A 23 2.48 -0.85 5.18
C VAL A 23 2.96 0.56 5.53
N LEU A 24 2.69 1.05 6.75
CA LEU A 24 3.19 2.35 7.21
C LEU A 24 4.69 2.34 7.51
N ALA A 25 5.27 1.19 7.88
CA ALA A 25 6.70 1.01 8.05
C ALA A 25 7.44 0.83 6.72
N ALA A 26 6.71 0.53 5.64
CA ALA A 26 7.27 0.34 4.31
C ALA A 26 7.78 1.68 3.74
N ALA A 27 9.05 1.72 3.36
CA ALA A 27 9.67 2.94 2.83
C ALA A 27 9.34 3.21 1.34
N THR A 28 8.92 2.19 0.59
CA THR A 28 8.70 2.31 -0.86
C THR A 28 7.48 1.53 -1.32
N ALA A 29 6.94 1.89 -2.49
CA ALA A 29 5.82 1.18 -3.12
C ALA A 29 6.16 -0.28 -3.45
N ASP A 30 7.44 -0.60 -3.70
CA ASP A 30 7.91 -1.97 -3.89
C ASP A 30 7.82 -2.79 -2.60
N ASP A 31 8.16 -2.17 -1.46
CA ASP A 31 8.08 -2.80 -0.15
C ASP A 31 6.61 -3.09 0.24
N VAL A 32 5.69 -2.16 -0.06
CA VAL A 32 4.24 -2.40 0.07
C VAL A 32 3.77 -3.55 -0.83
N ALA A 33 4.30 -3.66 -2.05
CA ALA A 33 3.98 -4.77 -2.95
C ALA A 33 4.44 -6.13 -2.39
N LYS A 34 5.60 -6.19 -1.73
CA LYS A 34 6.07 -7.39 -1.03
C LYS A 34 5.18 -7.76 0.16
N ILE A 35 4.73 -6.77 0.94
CA ILE A 35 3.78 -6.99 2.05
C ILE A 35 2.45 -7.53 1.53
N GLY A 36 1.96 -6.98 0.41
CA GLY A 36 0.78 -7.47 -0.31
C GLY A 36 0.95 -8.91 -0.76
N ALA A 37 2.08 -9.23 -1.39
CA ALA A 37 2.43 -10.58 -1.84
C ALA A 37 2.45 -11.59 -0.69
N ASN A 38 3.02 -11.22 0.46
CA ASN A 38 3.03 -12.07 1.65
C ASN A 38 1.62 -12.30 2.22
N SER A 39 0.69 -11.38 1.96
CA SER A 39 -0.72 -11.49 2.36
C SER A 39 -1.61 -12.16 1.29
N GLY A 40 -1.02 -12.66 0.20
CA GLY A 40 -1.75 -13.35 -0.89
C GLY A 40 -2.25 -12.45 -2.02
N TYR A 41 -1.82 -11.18 -2.06
CA TYR A 41 -2.20 -10.22 -3.11
C TYR A 41 -1.06 -9.99 -4.09
N SER A 42 -1.34 -10.02 -5.40
CA SER A 42 -0.33 -9.80 -6.44
C SER A 42 -0.58 -8.47 -7.15
N PHE A 43 0.27 -7.49 -6.87
CA PHE A 43 0.32 -6.19 -7.53
C PHE A 43 1.76 -5.66 -7.50
N SER A 44 2.08 -4.75 -8.42
CA SER A 44 3.41 -4.12 -8.50
C SER A 44 3.42 -2.75 -7.82
N GLY A 45 4.60 -2.30 -7.37
CA GLY A 45 4.79 -0.94 -6.85
C GLY A 45 4.39 0.15 -7.87
N ASP A 46 4.55 -0.10 -9.17
CA ASP A 46 4.13 0.81 -10.24
C ASP A 46 2.60 0.99 -10.29
N GLU A 47 1.84 -0.06 -9.97
CA GLU A 47 0.38 -0.01 -9.91
C GLU A 47 -0.12 0.77 -8.69
N LEU A 48 0.59 0.63 -7.56
CA LEU A 48 0.42 1.50 -6.39
C LEU A 48 0.69 2.96 -6.74
N LEU A 49 1.75 3.23 -7.50
CA LEU A 49 2.08 4.58 -7.96
C LEU A 49 1.05 5.15 -8.94
N ARG A 50 0.44 4.31 -9.78
CA ARG A 50 -0.68 4.69 -10.65
C ARG A 50 -1.94 5.05 -9.86
N LEU A 51 -2.20 4.37 -8.74
CA LEU A 51 -3.26 4.74 -7.81
C LEU A 51 -2.86 5.91 -6.89
N SER A 52 -1.60 6.31 -6.88
CA SER A 52 -1.14 7.43 -6.06
C SER A 52 -1.78 8.71 -6.55
N GLY A 53 -2.50 9.39 -5.67
CA GLY A 53 -3.37 10.53 -6.00
C GLY A 53 -4.84 10.13 -6.26
N GLN A 54 -5.17 8.84 -6.31
CA GLN A 54 -6.55 8.35 -6.33
C GLN A 54 -6.96 7.82 -4.95
N LYS A 55 -8.21 8.09 -4.58
CA LYS A 55 -8.83 7.57 -3.35
C LYS A 55 -9.50 6.24 -3.64
N VAL A 56 -9.11 5.20 -2.92
CA VAL A 56 -9.76 3.88 -2.96
C VAL A 56 -10.54 3.69 -1.67
N GLY A 57 -11.86 3.91 -1.74
CA GLY A 57 -12.73 3.85 -0.55
C GLY A 57 -12.36 4.93 0.47
N ARG A 58 -11.80 4.53 1.62
CA ARG A 58 -11.31 5.43 2.68
C ARG A 58 -9.79 5.63 2.67
N VAL A 59 -9.06 4.88 1.83
CA VAL A 59 -7.60 4.94 1.77
C VAL A 59 -7.20 5.87 0.63
N THR A 60 -6.46 6.92 0.97
CA THR A 60 -5.79 7.76 -0.02
C THR A 60 -4.38 7.25 -0.17
N VAL A 61 -4.02 6.79 -1.37
CA VAL A 61 -2.63 6.45 -1.67
C VAL A 61 -1.93 7.76 -2.02
N THR A 62 -1.06 8.22 -1.15
CA THR A 62 -0.20 9.39 -1.39
C THR A 62 1.23 8.91 -1.54
N LYS A 63 1.99 9.51 -2.47
CA LYS A 63 3.45 9.41 -2.41
C LYS A 63 3.86 9.98 -1.06
N GLN A 64 4.50 9.16 -0.25
CA GLN A 64 5.11 9.64 0.97
C GLN A 64 6.32 10.46 0.54
N ASP A 65 6.14 11.78 0.51
CA ASP A 65 7.25 12.71 0.64
C ASP A 65 7.72 12.49 2.08
N ILE A 66 8.76 11.69 2.28
CA ILE A 66 9.35 11.50 3.61
C ILE A 66 10.21 12.74 3.82
N PRO A 67 9.82 13.75 4.62
CA PRO A 67 10.80 14.65 5.19
C PRO A 67 11.65 13.77 6.09
N GLY A 68 12.84 13.42 5.62
CA GLY A 68 13.71 12.48 6.30
C GLY A 68 14.16 13.08 7.62
N GLU A 69 13.48 12.76 8.72
CA GLU A 69 14.02 12.84 10.07
C GLU A 69 13.41 11.72 10.92
N TYR A 70 14.11 10.59 10.96
CA TYR A 70 14.05 9.70 12.11
C TYR A 70 15.23 10.10 13.01
N ASN A 71 14.94 10.72 14.16
CA ASN A 71 15.88 10.88 15.27
C ASN A 71 15.31 10.19 16.51
#